data_AF-A0A3C0AM50-F1
#
_entry.id   AF-A0A3C0AM50-F1
#
_cell.length_a   1.000
_cell.length_b   1.000
_cell.length_c   1.000
_cell.angle_alpha   90.00
_cell.angle_beta   90.00
_cell.angle_gamma   90.00
#
_symmetry.space_group_name_H-M   'P 1'
#
loop_
_entity.id
_entity.type
_entity.pdbx_description
1 polymer ?
#
loop_
_entity_poly.entity_id
_entity_poly.type
_entity_poly.pdbx_seq_one_letter_code
_entity_poly.pdbx_strand_id
1 'polypeptide(L)'
;KYLIQHSAGSGKTNSIAWSAHFLADLHNANNEKIFDTVLVVSDRKVIDGQLQDVIYGFERTAGVVATIKGGGGSKSSELAEALSGDKKIVVCTIQTFPFALEAVRELAATQGKQFAVIADEADSSQTGEAASKLKQLLSAEEQEAVADGGEISSEDILAAQMASRASEKGITYVAFTATPKAKTLELFGRRPDPSLPAGEGNLPEPFHVYSMRQA
;
A
#
# COMPACT_ATOMS: atom_id res chain seq x y z
N LYS A 1 -3.82 9.36 4.72
CA LYS A 1 -3.65 8.00 5.30
C LYS A 1 -4.97 7.44 5.79
N TYR A 2 -5.22 6.16 5.53
CA TYR A 2 -6.45 5.43 5.85
C TYR A 2 -6.11 3.99 6.23
N LEU A 3 -6.70 3.47 7.31
CA LEU A 3 -6.66 2.06 7.70
C LEU A 3 -8.05 1.45 7.52
N ILE A 4 -8.17 0.43 6.69
CA ILE A 4 -9.41 -0.30 6.47
C ILE A 4 -9.27 -1.66 7.13
N GLN A 5 -10.01 -1.89 8.21
CA GLN A 5 -10.04 -3.22 8.81
C GLN A 5 -11.01 -4.11 8.03
N HIS A 6 -10.52 -5.13 7.32
CA HIS A 6 -11.32 -5.99 6.46
C HIS A 6 -11.10 -7.45 6.82
N SER A 7 -12.07 -8.08 7.47
CA SER A 7 -11.96 -9.47 7.92
C SER A 7 -11.62 -10.45 6.79
N ALA A 8 -10.93 -11.56 7.09
CA ALA A 8 -10.67 -12.61 6.12
C ALA A 8 -11.97 -13.10 5.46
N GLY A 9 -11.93 -13.55 4.20
CA GLY A 9 -13.10 -14.13 3.52
C GLY A 9 -14.27 -13.18 3.19
N SER A 10 -14.22 -11.90 3.59
CA SER A 10 -15.31 -10.95 3.35
C SER A 10 -15.22 -10.18 2.02
N GLY A 11 -14.26 -10.54 1.15
CA GLY A 11 -14.12 -9.94 -0.18
C GLY A 11 -13.08 -8.81 -0.30
N LYS A 12 -12.07 -8.78 0.58
CA LYS A 12 -11.00 -7.77 0.61
C LYS A 12 -10.38 -7.49 -0.76
N THR A 13 -10.10 -8.52 -1.56
CA THR A 13 -9.56 -8.40 -2.93
C THR A 13 -10.43 -7.52 -3.84
N ASN A 14 -11.76 -7.68 -3.78
CA ASN A 14 -12.68 -6.86 -4.57
C ASN A 14 -12.68 -5.40 -4.07
N SER A 15 -12.68 -5.20 -2.75
CA SER A 15 -12.59 -3.88 -2.14
C SER A 15 -11.31 -3.14 -2.56
N ILE A 16 -10.17 -3.82 -2.61
CA ILE A 16 -8.89 -3.27 -3.08
C ILE A 16 -8.98 -2.91 -4.57
N ALA A 17 -9.44 -3.84 -5.42
CA ALA A 17 -9.53 -3.60 -6.85
C ALA A 17 -10.47 -2.45 -7.19
N TRP A 18 -11.65 -2.38 -6.56
CA TRP A 18 -12.57 -1.27 -6.72
C TRP A 18 -11.96 0.04 -6.24
N SER A 19 -11.33 0.05 -5.06
CA SER A 19 -10.65 1.24 -4.56
C SER A 19 -9.59 1.72 -5.53
N ALA A 20 -8.81 0.82 -6.13
CA ALA A 20 -7.78 1.16 -7.10
C ALA A 20 -8.36 1.84 -8.34
N HIS A 21 -9.42 1.28 -8.93
CA HIS A 21 -10.10 1.88 -10.09
C HIS A 21 -10.78 3.21 -9.76
N PHE A 22 -11.47 3.29 -8.63
CA PHE A 22 -12.11 4.55 -8.21
C PHE A 22 -11.08 5.65 -7.97
N LEU A 23 -9.96 5.36 -7.33
CA LEU A 23 -8.89 6.34 -7.09
C LEU A 23 -8.19 6.73 -8.40
N ALA A 24 -7.99 5.79 -9.32
CA ALA A 24 -7.38 6.02 -10.63
C ALA A 24 -8.17 6.99 -11.52
N ASP A 25 -9.49 7.03 -11.35
CA ASP A 25 -10.42 7.90 -12.09
C ASP A 25 -11.03 9.00 -11.19
N LEU A 26 -10.52 9.21 -9.99
CA LEU A 26 -11.03 10.23 -9.09
C LEU A 26 -10.64 11.62 -9.58
N HIS A 27 -11.63 12.50 -9.71
CA HIS A 27 -11.44 13.89 -10.10
C HIS A 27 -11.96 14.85 -9.02
N ASN A 28 -11.35 16.03 -8.94
CA ASN A 28 -11.83 17.12 -8.10
C ASN A 28 -13.02 17.85 -8.73
N ALA A 29 -13.52 18.91 -8.07
CA ALA A 29 -14.64 19.70 -8.56
C ALA A 29 -14.39 20.41 -9.91
N ASN A 30 -13.11 20.61 -10.28
CA ASN A 30 -12.70 21.19 -11.56
C ASN A 30 -12.48 20.13 -12.65
N ASN A 31 -12.83 18.86 -12.39
CA ASN A 31 -12.59 17.73 -13.28
C ASN A 31 -11.09 17.49 -13.55
N GLU A 32 -10.23 17.77 -12.58
CA GLU A 32 -8.79 17.44 -12.62
C GLU A 32 -8.55 16.15 -11.84
N LYS A 33 -7.67 15.28 -12.33
CA LYS A 33 -7.31 14.04 -11.62
C LYS A 33 -6.74 14.35 -10.24
N ILE A 34 -7.23 13.63 -9.23
CA ILE A 34 -6.67 13.69 -7.87
C ILE A 34 -5.39 12.86 -7.78
N PHE A 35 -5.33 11.73 -8.48
CA PHE A 35 -4.17 10.84 -8.51
C PHE A 35 -3.75 10.57 -9.96
N ASP A 36 -2.46 10.73 -10.23
CA ASP A 36 -1.85 10.38 -11.52
C ASP A 36 -1.76 8.86 -11.64
N THR A 37 -1.31 8.18 -10.57
CA THR A 37 -1.14 6.73 -10.53
C THR A 37 -1.52 6.15 -9.18
N VAL A 38 -2.16 4.98 -9.20
CA VAL A 38 -2.43 4.15 -8.02
C VAL A 38 -1.46 2.97 -7.99
N LEU A 39 -0.70 2.84 -6.91
CA LEU A 39 0.19 1.71 -6.66
C LEU A 39 -0.50 0.72 -5.72
N VAL A 40 -0.70 -0.52 -6.16
CA VAL A 40 -1.27 -1.61 -5.36
C VAL A 40 -0.15 -2.57 -4.98
N VAL A 41 0.00 -2.80 -3.68
CA VAL A 41 1.04 -3.66 -3.10
C VAL A 41 0.38 -4.86 -2.47
N SER A 42 0.79 -6.06 -2.86
CA SER A 42 0.24 -7.31 -2.35
C SER A 42 1.27 -8.45 -2.42
N ASP A 43 1.03 -9.58 -1.73
CA ASP A 43 1.84 -10.78 -1.92
C ASP A 43 1.67 -11.37 -3.33
N ARG A 44 2.73 -12.03 -3.85
CA ARG A 44 2.72 -12.65 -5.18
C ARG A 44 1.59 -13.68 -5.33
N LYS A 45 1.29 -14.50 -4.32
CA LYS A 45 0.19 -15.49 -4.41
C LYS A 45 -1.17 -14.83 -4.60
N VAL A 46 -1.39 -13.70 -3.95
CA VAL A 46 -2.65 -12.94 -4.06
C VAL A 46 -2.74 -12.24 -5.41
N ILE A 47 -1.62 -11.67 -5.88
CA ILE A 47 -1.49 -11.07 -7.22
C ILE A 47 -1.78 -12.12 -8.29
N ASP A 48 -1.03 -13.23 -8.29
CA ASP A 48 -1.13 -14.30 -9.30
C ASP A 48 -2.45 -15.08 -9.21
N GLY A 49 -3.17 -14.95 -8.10
CA GLY A 49 -4.51 -15.51 -7.91
C GLY A 49 -5.59 -14.56 -8.41
N GLN A 50 -6.39 -14.03 -7.49
CA GLN A 50 -7.61 -13.29 -7.84
C GLN A 50 -7.37 -11.80 -8.08
N LEU A 51 -6.36 -11.19 -7.45
CA LEU A 51 -6.23 -9.73 -7.45
C LEU A 51 -5.93 -9.20 -8.86
N GLN A 52 -5.03 -9.87 -9.59
CA GLN A 52 -4.71 -9.48 -10.95
C GLN A 52 -5.97 -9.59 -11.83
N ASP A 53 -6.64 -10.74 -11.83
CA ASP A 53 -7.84 -10.97 -12.64
C ASP A 53 -8.95 -9.96 -12.36
N VAL A 54 -9.18 -9.61 -11.09
CA VAL A 54 -10.20 -8.64 -10.70
C VAL A 54 -9.80 -7.22 -11.16
N ILE A 55 -8.55 -6.80 -10.98
CA ILE A 55 -8.09 -5.48 -11.43
C ILE A 55 -8.16 -5.38 -12.97
N TYR A 56 -7.71 -6.39 -13.70
CA TYR A 56 -7.80 -6.41 -15.17
C TYR A 56 -9.25 -6.55 -15.66
N GLY A 57 -10.11 -7.27 -14.94
CA GLY A 57 -11.53 -7.44 -15.31
C GLY A 57 -12.33 -6.14 -15.28
N PHE A 58 -11.89 -5.13 -14.52
CA PHE A 58 -12.48 -3.79 -14.49
C PHE A 58 -11.80 -2.81 -15.45
N GLU A 59 -10.75 -3.23 -16.16
CA GLU A 59 -10.03 -2.40 -17.12
C GLU A 59 -10.89 -2.14 -18.36
N ARG A 60 -11.52 -0.95 -18.41
CA ARG A 60 -12.31 -0.52 -19.59
C ARG A 60 -11.44 -0.14 -20.78
N THR A 61 -10.21 0.33 -20.53
CA THR A 61 -9.24 0.74 -21.55
C THR A 61 -8.01 -0.12 -21.39
N ALA A 62 -7.78 -1.06 -22.30
CA ALA A 62 -6.66 -1.98 -22.22
C ALA A 62 -5.32 -1.22 -22.17
N GLY A 63 -4.46 -1.61 -21.23
CA GLY A 63 -3.10 -1.09 -21.09
C GLY A 63 -2.96 0.07 -20.12
N VAL A 64 -3.96 0.40 -19.29
CA VAL A 64 -3.82 1.35 -18.18
C VAL A 64 -3.41 0.67 -16.87
N VAL A 65 -3.45 -0.66 -16.82
CA VAL A 65 -2.96 -1.47 -15.69
C VAL A 65 -1.61 -2.12 -16.05
N ALA A 66 -0.63 -2.01 -15.15
CA ALA A 66 0.66 -2.70 -15.26
C ALA A 66 0.93 -3.57 -14.02
N THR A 67 1.52 -4.75 -14.22
CA THR A 67 2.00 -5.61 -13.12
C THR A 67 3.50 -5.81 -13.25
N ILE A 68 4.24 -5.51 -12.18
CA ILE A 68 5.70 -5.64 -12.14
C ILE A 68 6.07 -7.05 -11.68
N LYS A 69 6.46 -7.91 -12.64
CA LYS A 69 6.79 -9.33 -12.38
C LYS A 69 8.29 -9.59 -12.23
N GLY A 70 9.15 -8.65 -12.66
CA GLY A 70 10.60 -8.71 -12.47
C GLY A 70 11.34 -9.72 -13.35
N GLY A 71 10.81 -10.02 -14.54
CA GLY A 71 11.34 -11.03 -15.47
C GLY A 71 12.00 -10.50 -16.76
N GLY A 72 11.76 -9.23 -17.14
CA GLY A 72 12.19 -8.69 -18.45
C GLY A 72 13.35 -7.69 -18.43
N GLY A 73 13.74 -7.16 -17.26
CA GLY A 73 14.77 -6.12 -17.11
C GLY A 73 15.12 -5.87 -15.64
N SER A 74 15.85 -4.79 -15.32
CA SER A 74 16.03 -4.40 -13.92
C SER A 74 14.67 -3.98 -13.35
N LYS A 75 14.29 -4.51 -12.19
CA LYS A 75 12.99 -4.27 -11.53
C LYS A 75 12.69 -2.77 -11.38
N SER A 76 13.73 -1.97 -11.17
CA SER A 76 13.64 -0.50 -11.07
C SER A 76 13.31 0.16 -12.40
N SER A 77 13.82 -0.34 -13.53
CA SER A 77 13.52 0.21 -14.87
C SER A 77 12.08 -0.10 -15.30
N GLU A 78 11.64 -1.34 -15.11
CA GLU A 78 10.27 -1.77 -15.44
C GLU A 78 9.23 -0.96 -14.63
N LEU A 79 9.59 -0.63 -13.40
CA LEU A 79 8.76 0.15 -12.51
C LEU A 79 8.80 1.65 -12.80
N ALA A 80 9.98 2.21 -13.12
CA ALA A 80 10.09 3.61 -13.53
C ALA A 80 9.32 3.87 -14.84
N GLU A 81 9.36 2.95 -15.80
CA GLU A 81 8.55 3.02 -17.01
C GLU A 81 7.05 3.00 -16.69
N ALA A 82 6.62 2.06 -15.84
CA ALA A 82 5.22 1.96 -15.43
C ALA A 82 4.70 3.22 -14.72
N LEU A 83 5.54 3.90 -13.93
CA LEU A 83 5.18 5.12 -13.19
C LEU A 83 5.39 6.42 -13.99
N SER A 84 6.17 6.39 -15.08
CA SER A 84 6.44 7.56 -15.92
C SER A 84 5.43 7.74 -17.06
N GLY A 85 4.75 6.65 -17.49
CA GLY A 85 3.82 6.65 -18.63
C GLY A 85 2.32 6.74 -18.29
N ASP A 86 1.49 6.13 -19.15
CA ASP A 86 0.02 6.21 -19.17
C ASP A 86 -0.69 5.24 -18.19
N LYS A 87 0.05 4.59 -17.30
CA LYS A 87 -0.52 3.58 -16.40
C LYS A 87 -1.22 4.28 -15.23
N LYS A 88 -2.53 4.04 -15.13
CA LYS A 88 -3.35 4.53 -14.03
C LYS A 88 -3.19 3.67 -12.78
N ILE A 89 -2.96 2.36 -12.95
CA ILE A 89 -2.80 1.41 -11.85
C ILE A 89 -1.53 0.58 -12.08
N VAL A 90 -0.66 0.53 -11.09
CA VAL A 90 0.54 -0.30 -11.06
C VAL A 90 0.43 -1.28 -9.90
N VAL A 91 0.61 -2.57 -10.16
CA VAL A 91 0.58 -3.63 -9.16
C VAL A 91 2.00 -4.14 -8.96
N CYS A 92 2.47 -4.16 -7.71
CA CYS A 92 3.79 -4.65 -7.36
C CYS A 92 3.74 -5.57 -6.14
N THR A 93 4.79 -6.38 -5.98
CA THR A 93 4.94 -7.23 -4.80
C THR A 93 5.60 -6.46 -3.66
N ILE A 94 5.56 -7.01 -2.46
CA ILE A 94 6.28 -6.49 -1.29
C ILE A 94 7.78 -6.35 -1.56
N GLN A 95 8.37 -7.28 -2.30
CA GLN A 95 9.80 -7.27 -2.58
C GLN A 95 10.19 -6.22 -3.62
N THR A 96 9.27 -5.82 -4.50
CA THR A 96 9.49 -4.72 -5.46
C THR A 96 9.00 -3.37 -4.95
N PHE A 97 8.22 -3.37 -3.87
CA PHE A 97 7.64 -2.16 -3.29
C PHE A 97 8.65 -1.10 -2.83
N PRO A 98 9.80 -1.41 -2.20
CA PRO A 98 10.77 -0.37 -1.84
C PRO A 98 11.26 0.44 -3.03
N PHE A 99 11.56 -0.24 -4.14
CA PHE A 99 11.95 0.41 -5.39
C PHE A 99 10.78 1.20 -5.99
N ALA A 100 9.56 0.66 -5.85
CA ALA A 100 8.33 1.35 -6.21
C ALA A 100 8.17 2.69 -5.52
N LEU A 101 8.34 2.66 -4.21
CA LEU A 101 8.13 3.80 -3.35
C LEU A 101 9.20 4.88 -3.56
N GLU A 102 10.45 4.49 -3.78
CA GLU A 102 11.52 5.43 -4.10
C GLU A 102 11.22 6.21 -5.38
N ALA A 103 10.81 5.52 -6.45
CA ALA A 103 10.41 6.16 -7.71
C ALA A 103 9.16 7.05 -7.56
N VAL A 104 8.13 6.58 -6.83
CA VAL A 104 6.93 7.37 -6.50
C VAL A 104 7.31 8.67 -5.79
N ARG A 105 8.19 8.59 -4.79
CA ARG A 105 8.65 9.75 -4.01
C ARG A 105 9.44 10.73 -4.87
N GLU A 106 10.33 10.23 -5.72
CA GLU A 106 11.09 11.07 -6.65
C GLU A 106 10.14 11.83 -7.60
N LEU A 107 9.17 11.14 -8.20
CA LEU A 107 8.19 11.75 -9.10
C LEU A 107 7.28 12.76 -8.38
N ALA A 108 6.84 12.45 -7.17
CA ALA A 108 6.05 13.39 -6.36
C ALA A 108 6.85 14.65 -6.00
N ALA A 109 8.13 14.50 -5.64
CA ALA A 109 8.99 15.61 -5.26
C ALA A 109 9.46 16.47 -6.43
N THR A 110 9.78 15.85 -7.57
CA THR A 110 10.38 16.54 -8.73
C THR A 110 9.35 17.02 -9.75
N GLN A 111 8.23 16.30 -9.91
CA GLN A 111 7.21 16.59 -10.91
C GLN A 111 5.85 16.96 -10.31
N GLY A 112 5.71 16.93 -8.97
CA GLY A 112 4.46 17.27 -8.28
C GLY A 112 3.35 16.24 -8.45
N LYS A 113 3.67 15.04 -8.99
CA LYS A 113 2.70 13.97 -9.21
C LYS A 113 2.03 13.52 -7.91
N GLN A 114 0.76 13.16 -8.01
CA GLN A 114 -0.07 12.67 -6.92
C GLN A 114 -0.28 11.16 -7.03
N PHE A 115 -0.02 10.43 -5.96
CA PHE A 115 -0.10 8.98 -5.91
C PHE A 115 -1.05 8.51 -4.81
N ALA A 116 -1.75 7.41 -5.07
CA ALA A 116 -2.37 6.61 -4.02
C ALA A 116 -1.64 5.28 -3.90
N VAL A 117 -1.25 4.89 -2.69
CA VAL A 117 -0.61 3.60 -2.40
C VAL A 117 -1.58 2.77 -1.58
N ILE A 118 -2.03 1.66 -2.16
CA ILE A 118 -2.90 0.68 -1.51
C ILE A 118 -2.05 -0.52 -1.11
N ALA A 119 -2.02 -0.86 0.17
CA ALA A 119 -1.34 -2.06 0.68
C ALA A 119 -2.37 -3.08 1.17
N ASP A 120 -2.30 -4.29 0.63
CA ASP A 120 -3.01 -5.47 1.12
C ASP A 120 -2.17 -6.20 2.17
N GLU A 121 -2.74 -6.61 3.30
CA GLU A 121 -2.05 -7.52 4.23
C GLU A 121 -1.42 -8.68 3.47
N ALA A 122 -0.11 -8.69 3.53
CA ALA A 122 0.63 -9.92 3.43
C ALA A 122 0.68 -10.53 4.83
N ASP A 123 0.06 -11.69 5.01
CA ASP A 123 0.46 -12.61 6.06
C ASP A 123 1.98 -12.65 6.12
N SER A 124 2.53 -12.57 7.32
CA SER A 124 3.91 -12.17 7.62
C SER A 124 5.00 -13.10 7.06
N SER A 125 4.63 -14.14 6.33
CA SER A 125 5.48 -15.19 5.76
C SER A 125 6.50 -14.78 4.67
N GLN A 126 7.11 -13.59 4.75
CA GLN A 126 8.31 -13.26 3.99
C GLN A 126 9.54 -13.75 4.74
N THR A 127 10.00 -14.95 4.40
CA THR A 127 11.27 -15.51 4.88
C THR A 127 12.37 -15.35 3.82
N GLY A 128 13.63 -15.19 4.23
CA GLY A 128 14.80 -15.21 3.34
C GLY A 128 15.40 -13.85 2.93
N GLU A 129 16.09 -13.80 1.80
CA GLU A 129 16.93 -12.66 1.37
C GLU A 129 16.14 -11.35 1.19
N ALA A 130 14.89 -11.43 0.75
CA ALA A 130 14.00 -10.28 0.63
C ALA A 130 13.70 -9.64 1.99
N ALA A 131 13.48 -10.45 3.04
CA ALA A 131 13.28 -9.94 4.39
C ALA A 131 14.51 -9.17 4.88
N SER A 132 15.73 -9.63 4.59
CA SER A 132 16.97 -8.93 4.97
C SER A 132 17.08 -7.53 4.35
N LYS A 133 16.80 -7.39 3.05
CA LYS A 133 16.76 -6.08 2.37
C LYS A 133 15.64 -5.18 2.90
N LEU A 134 14.50 -5.78 3.27
CA LEU A 134 13.39 -5.07 3.89
C LEU A 134 13.71 -4.62 5.33
N LYS A 135 14.45 -5.42 6.12
CA LYS A 135 14.95 -5.04 7.45
C LYS A 135 15.86 -3.82 7.38
N GLN A 136 16.74 -3.74 6.38
CA GLN A 136 17.68 -2.62 6.20
C GLN A 136 16.97 -1.28 5.94
N LEU A 137 15.70 -1.31 5.53
CA LEU A 137 14.87 -0.13 5.32
C LEU A 137 14.13 0.32 6.59
N LEU A 138 14.20 -0.48 7.65
CA LEU A 138 13.64 -0.17 8.96
C LEU A 138 14.68 0.57 9.82
N SER A 139 14.21 1.36 10.79
CA SER A 139 15.05 1.97 11.83
C SER A 139 15.75 0.91 12.70
N ALA A 140 16.78 1.30 13.44
CA ALA A 140 17.53 0.37 14.30
C ALA A 140 16.63 -0.32 15.35
N GLU A 141 15.71 0.43 15.95
CA GLU A 141 14.72 -0.08 16.93
C GLU A 141 13.74 -1.09 16.28
N GLU A 142 13.38 -0.87 15.02
CA GLU A 142 12.52 -1.77 14.26
C GLU A 142 13.25 -3.04 13.81
N GLN A 143 14.53 -2.93 13.50
CA GLN A 143 15.37 -4.09 13.18
C GLN A 143 15.53 -5.03 14.38
N GLU A 144 15.64 -4.48 15.59
CA GLU A 144 15.70 -5.26 16.84
C GLU A 144 14.40 -6.01 17.12
N ALA A 145 13.24 -5.35 16.97
CA ALA A 145 11.93 -6.00 17.13
C ALA A 145 11.69 -7.14 16.12
N VAL A 146 12.31 -7.05 14.95
CA VAL A 146 12.26 -8.03 13.86
C VAL A 146 13.38 -9.09 13.98
N ALA A 147 14.40 -8.87 14.80
CA ALA A 147 15.49 -9.83 15.06
C ALA A 147 15.10 -10.89 16.10
N ASP A 148 14.17 -10.57 17.01
CA ASP A 148 13.64 -11.47 18.05
C ASP A 148 12.61 -12.49 17.50
N GLY A 149 12.81 -12.96 16.27
CA GLY A 149 11.91 -13.91 15.59
C GLY A 149 10.69 -13.28 14.89
N GLY A 150 10.60 -11.95 14.85
CA GLY A 150 9.53 -11.23 14.17
C GLY A 150 9.60 -11.34 12.64
N GLU A 151 8.47 -11.65 12.01
CA GLU A 151 8.27 -11.59 10.57
C GLU A 151 7.86 -10.17 10.11
N ILE A 152 8.24 -9.76 8.89
CA ILE A 152 7.98 -8.42 8.35
C ILE A 152 6.79 -8.45 7.39
N SER A 153 5.77 -7.63 7.67
CA SER A 153 4.65 -7.42 6.75
C SER A 153 4.85 -6.20 5.84
N SER A 154 4.05 -6.11 4.77
CA SER A 154 3.98 -4.89 3.94
C SER A 154 3.56 -3.66 4.73
N GLU A 155 2.70 -3.85 5.74
CA GLU A 155 2.30 -2.78 6.64
C GLU A 155 3.48 -2.29 7.46
N ASP A 156 4.32 -3.19 7.98
CA ASP A 156 5.51 -2.83 8.78
C ASP A 156 6.52 -2.05 7.93
N ILE A 157 6.70 -2.43 6.66
CA ILE A 157 7.56 -1.70 5.72
C ILE A 157 6.96 -0.33 5.41
N LEU A 158 5.67 -0.29 5.10
CA LEU A 158 4.99 0.96 4.78
C LEU A 158 4.98 1.91 5.99
N ALA A 159 4.74 1.38 7.17
CA ALA A 159 4.85 2.03 8.46
C ALA A 159 6.23 2.68 8.68
N ALA A 160 7.31 1.89 8.57
CA ALA A 160 8.67 2.38 8.74
C ALA A 160 9.04 3.43 7.68
N GLN A 161 8.64 3.18 6.43
CA GLN A 161 8.86 4.11 5.34
C GLN A 161 8.14 5.44 5.58
N MET A 162 6.89 5.42 6.05
CA MET A 162 6.13 6.61 6.41
C MET A 162 6.70 7.33 7.64
N ALA A 163 7.15 6.59 8.66
CA ALA A 163 7.76 7.15 9.86
C ALA A 163 9.09 7.86 9.57
N SER A 164 9.85 7.35 8.60
CA SER A 164 11.19 7.85 8.30
C SER A 164 11.23 9.29 7.74
N ARG A 165 10.16 9.82 7.14
CA ARG A 165 10.16 11.17 6.53
C ARG A 165 8.79 11.86 6.55
N ALA A 166 8.70 12.95 7.32
CA ALA A 166 7.48 13.68 7.67
C ALA A 166 6.82 14.53 6.55
N SER A 167 7.28 14.50 5.29
CA SER A 167 6.73 15.35 4.23
C SER A 167 6.47 14.62 2.92
N GLU A 168 5.56 13.65 2.94
CA GLU A 168 5.09 12.98 1.72
C GLU A 168 3.93 13.78 1.10
N LYS A 169 4.19 15.04 0.75
CA LYS A 169 3.28 15.79 -0.12
C LYS A 169 3.17 15.00 -1.42
N GLY A 170 1.94 14.72 -1.84
CA GLY A 170 1.70 13.98 -3.08
C GLY A 170 1.49 12.47 -2.92
N ILE A 171 1.51 11.89 -1.72
CA ILE A 171 1.25 10.44 -1.54
C ILE A 171 0.15 10.21 -0.51
N THR A 172 -0.89 9.48 -0.91
CA THR A 172 -1.98 9.03 -0.04
C THR A 172 -1.90 7.53 0.17
N TYR A 173 -1.73 7.10 1.43
CA TYR A 173 -1.71 5.68 1.77
C TYR A 173 -3.05 5.16 2.24
N VAL A 174 -3.39 3.95 1.80
CA VAL A 174 -4.56 3.15 2.19
C VAL A 174 -4.07 1.75 2.52
N ALA A 175 -4.21 1.31 3.78
CA ALA A 175 -3.87 -0.04 4.20
C ALA A 175 -5.14 -0.86 4.44
N PHE A 176 -5.20 -2.09 3.93
CA PHE A 176 -6.28 -3.03 4.16
C PHE A 176 -5.81 -4.17 5.05
N THR A 177 -6.48 -4.38 6.18
CA THR A 177 -6.06 -5.39 7.16
C THR A 177 -7.17 -6.08 7.96
N ALA A 178 -7.19 -7.39 8.12
CA ALA A 178 -8.08 -8.12 9.01
C ALA A 178 -7.66 -7.96 10.48
N THR A 179 -6.34 -7.97 10.73
CA THR A 179 -5.78 -7.98 12.09
C THR A 179 -4.73 -6.87 12.26
N PRO A 180 -5.16 -5.60 12.42
CA PRO A 180 -4.22 -4.49 12.56
C PRO A 180 -3.41 -4.65 13.86
N LYS A 181 -2.08 -4.67 13.74
CA LYS A 181 -1.19 -4.61 14.90
C LYS A 181 -1.26 -3.22 15.56
N ALA A 182 -0.88 -3.12 16.83
CA ALA A 182 -0.85 -1.84 17.57
C ALA A 182 -0.09 -0.74 16.81
N LYS A 183 1.07 -1.07 16.24
CA LYS A 183 1.88 -0.15 15.45
C LYS A 183 1.19 0.29 14.14
N THR A 184 0.47 -0.61 13.47
CA THR A 184 -0.35 -0.26 12.30
C THR A 184 -1.43 0.76 12.69
N LEU A 185 -2.10 0.56 13.84
CA LEU A 185 -3.09 1.51 14.36
C LEU A 185 -2.45 2.86 14.67
N GLU A 186 -1.30 2.89 15.33
CA GLU A 186 -0.59 4.15 15.62
C GLU A 186 -0.25 4.95 14.36
N LEU A 187 0.13 4.26 13.28
CA LEU A 187 0.61 4.91 12.06
C LEU A 187 -0.50 5.25 11.08
N PHE A 188 -1.47 4.35 10.88
CA PHE A 188 -2.56 4.49 9.89
C PHE A 188 -3.92 4.79 10.49
N GLY A 189 -4.12 4.41 11.76
CA GLY A 189 -5.35 4.67 12.47
C GLY A 189 -5.60 6.16 12.62
N ARG A 190 -6.84 6.47 12.95
CA ARG A 190 -7.30 7.84 13.20
C ARG A 190 -7.73 7.92 14.64
N ARG A 191 -7.29 8.96 15.33
CA ARG A 191 -7.83 9.28 16.64
C ARG A 191 -9.27 9.76 16.47
N PRO A 192 -10.21 9.31 17.32
CA PRO A 192 -11.56 9.83 17.35
C PRO A 192 -11.59 11.37 17.44
N ASP A 193 -10.72 11.94 18.28
CA ASP A 193 -10.44 13.38 18.34
C ASP A 193 -9.00 13.66 17.92
N PRO A 194 -8.77 14.20 16.71
CA PRO A 194 -7.45 14.58 16.22
C PRO A 194 -6.79 15.71 17.00
N SER A 195 -7.56 16.51 17.75
CA SER A 195 -7.04 17.64 18.53
C SER A 195 -6.41 17.22 19.87
N LEU A 196 -6.74 16.03 20.35
CA LEU A 196 -6.24 15.48 21.61
C LEU A 196 -5.09 14.48 21.38
N PRO A 197 -4.14 14.33 22.34
CA PRO A 197 -3.11 13.30 22.28
C PRO A 197 -3.74 11.89 22.29
N ALA A 198 -2.97 10.90 21.83
CA ALA A 198 -3.38 9.50 22.01
C ALA A 198 -3.37 9.15 23.51
N GLY A 199 -4.40 8.44 23.96
CA GLY A 199 -4.58 8.07 25.36
C GLY A 199 -5.85 7.27 25.55
N GLU A 200 -6.16 6.91 26.79
CA GLU A 200 -7.39 6.20 27.14
C GLU A 200 -8.62 6.96 26.59
N GLY A 201 -9.46 6.28 25.80
CA GLY A 201 -10.61 6.89 25.12
C GLY A 201 -10.31 7.68 23.83
N ASN A 202 -9.04 7.84 23.44
CA ASN A 202 -8.63 8.50 22.20
C ASN A 202 -7.50 7.74 21.47
N LEU A 203 -7.52 6.41 21.59
CA LEU A 203 -6.58 5.56 20.87
C LEU A 203 -6.90 5.57 19.36
N PRO A 204 -5.89 5.49 18.48
CA PRO A 204 -6.12 5.38 17.05
C PRO A 204 -6.93 4.13 16.68
N GLU A 205 -7.98 4.32 15.89
CA GLU A 205 -8.85 3.26 15.40
C GLU A 205 -8.83 3.17 13.86
N PRO A 206 -9.23 2.01 13.27
CA PRO A 206 -9.41 1.90 11.84
C PRO A 206 -10.41 2.93 11.32
N PHE A 207 -10.16 3.45 10.11
CA PHE A 207 -11.09 4.38 9.46
C PHE A 207 -12.43 3.71 9.13
N HIS A 208 -12.40 2.44 8.71
CA HIS A 208 -13.59 1.62 8.54
C HIS A 208 -13.31 0.18 8.97
N VAL A 209 -14.36 -0.50 9.46
CA VAL A 209 -14.33 -1.92 9.81
C VAL A 209 -15.38 -2.66 8.99
N TYR A 210 -14.93 -3.65 8.21
CA TYR A 210 -15.75 -4.60 7.45
C TYR A 210 -15.68 -5.96 8.13
N SER A 211 -16.60 -6.21 9.06
CA SER A 211 -16.76 -7.49 9.72
C SER A 211 -17.36 -8.53 8.78
N MET A 212 -17.02 -9.81 8.97
CA MET A 212 -17.77 -10.89 8.33
C MET A 212 -19.24 -10.78 8.75
N ARG A 213 -20.14 -10.89 7.78
CA ARG A 213 -21.54 -11.19 8.08
C ARG A 213 -21.53 -12.60 8.68
N GLN A 214 -22.06 -12.79 9.90
CA GLN A 214 -22.27 -14.13 10.43
C GLN A 214 -23.07 -14.92 9.39
N ALA A 215 -22.51 -16.05 8.95
CA ALA A 215 -23.17 -16.98 8.04
C ALA A 215 -24.29 -17.73 8.77
#